data_AF-A0A955T2I2-F1
#
_entry.id   AF-A0A955T2I2-F1
#
_cell.length_a   1.000
_cell.length_b   1.000
_cell.length_c   1.000
_cell.angle_alpha   90.00
_cell.angle_beta   90.00
_cell.angle_gamma   90.00
#
_symmetry.space_group_name_H-M   'P 1'
#
loop_
_entity.id
_entity.type
_entity.pdbx_description
1 polymer ?
#
loop_
_entity_poly.entity_id
_entity_poly.type
_entity_poly.pdbx_seq_one_letter_code
_entity_poly.pdbx_strand_id
1 'polypeptide(L)'
;MTAKISYITTDLELDSGEDLSGLVEEFGDRVNLHLNQWVEETYRVCLGLGFVDLHGDSEMELENTLTWYCSLVESLSEESRKTWDGCSRRVLDIAFESGMEPKCQTFEIPPELFRRISDLGMTIAVTIYRVGMYSDLDQDEEFSPSSFQKDGMCGCGLPEKAANLPNSPICFNDALNEYYICTNEGISQYFIYYCFFCGGKMPESKRGELFTEIEDSELEAAMNLVSKIESDKDIIRVLGSPDSRHHFDDLPEDLKAEFVKTEPRYKEVFIFEENWKSLHIYIRSYDDGRIRASYGPKAIRAPKREID
;
A
#
# COMPACT_ATOMS: atom_id res chain seq x y z
N MET A 1 -18.56 10.61 23.92
CA MET A 1 -18.20 9.18 23.98
C MET A 1 -16.92 8.98 23.20
N THR A 2 -16.07 8.02 23.54
CA THR A 2 -14.87 7.73 22.75
C THR A 2 -15.26 6.91 21.53
N ALA A 3 -14.88 7.33 20.32
CA ALA A 3 -15.19 6.60 19.10
C ALA A 3 -14.53 5.22 19.11
N LYS A 4 -15.26 4.19 18.68
CA LYS A 4 -14.78 2.80 18.69
C LYS A 4 -14.29 2.37 17.32
N ILE A 5 -13.39 1.38 17.26
CA ILE A 5 -13.17 0.66 16.00
C ILE A 5 -14.51 -0.01 15.65
N SER A 6 -15.00 0.21 14.44
CA SER A 6 -16.29 -0.35 14.02
C SER A 6 -16.27 -0.74 12.56
N TYR A 7 -17.01 -1.80 12.25
CA TYR A 7 -17.44 -2.08 10.89
C TYR A 7 -18.49 -1.05 10.48
N ILE A 8 -18.40 -0.55 9.24
CA ILE A 8 -19.34 0.44 8.69
C ILE A 8 -20.29 -0.24 7.70
N THR A 9 -19.73 -0.78 6.61
CA THR A 9 -20.47 -1.40 5.51
C THR A 9 -19.53 -2.31 4.71
N THR A 10 -20.10 -3.13 3.83
CA THR A 10 -19.36 -3.75 2.75
C THR A 10 -20.03 -3.35 1.45
N ASP A 11 -19.25 -2.86 0.50
CA ASP A 11 -19.74 -2.56 -0.84
C ASP A 11 -19.28 -3.65 -1.82
N LEU A 12 -20.12 -3.95 -2.80
CA LEU A 12 -19.79 -4.83 -3.91
C LEU A 12 -19.41 -3.98 -5.13
N GLU A 13 -18.13 -4.09 -5.52
CA GLU A 13 -17.59 -3.42 -6.70
C GLU A 13 -17.37 -4.39 -7.85
N LEU A 14 -17.89 -4.01 -9.02
CA LEU A 14 -17.81 -4.80 -10.25
C LEU A 14 -17.25 -3.96 -11.39
N ASP A 15 -16.28 -4.53 -12.11
CA ASP A 15 -15.83 -4.00 -13.40
C ASP A 15 -16.04 -5.04 -14.49
N SER A 16 -16.44 -4.60 -15.68
CA SER A 16 -16.61 -5.45 -16.86
C SER A 16 -16.29 -4.69 -18.15
N GLY A 17 -15.91 -5.44 -19.18
CA GLY A 17 -15.86 -4.95 -20.57
C GLY A 17 -17.23 -4.98 -21.28
N GLU A 18 -18.28 -5.44 -20.59
CA GLU A 18 -19.65 -5.55 -21.08
C GLU A 18 -20.61 -4.77 -20.18
N ASP A 19 -21.81 -4.47 -20.68
CA ASP A 19 -22.84 -3.75 -19.94
C ASP A 19 -23.40 -4.60 -18.78
N LEU A 20 -23.39 -4.06 -17.55
CA LEU A 20 -23.84 -4.75 -16.35
C LEU A 20 -25.29 -4.40 -15.94
N SER A 21 -26.03 -3.61 -16.73
CA SER A 21 -27.37 -3.13 -16.36
C SER A 21 -28.35 -4.27 -16.08
N GLY A 22 -28.32 -5.35 -16.88
CA GLY A 22 -29.19 -6.51 -16.64
C GLY A 22 -28.91 -7.23 -15.31
N LEU A 23 -27.64 -7.29 -14.90
CA LEU A 23 -27.25 -7.83 -13.60
C LEU A 23 -27.75 -6.95 -12.45
N VAL A 24 -27.62 -5.62 -12.60
CA VAL A 24 -28.12 -4.64 -11.62
C VAL A 24 -29.65 -4.70 -11.51
N GLU A 25 -30.36 -4.80 -12.63
CA GLU A 25 -31.82 -4.97 -12.65
C GLU A 25 -32.26 -6.25 -11.92
N GLU A 26 -31.53 -7.35 -12.09
CA GLU A 26 -31.82 -8.59 -11.38
C GLU A 26 -31.60 -8.47 -9.87
N PHE A 27 -30.54 -7.76 -9.43
CA PHE A 27 -30.36 -7.46 -8.02
C PHE A 27 -31.54 -6.64 -7.47
N GLY A 28 -32.04 -5.67 -8.24
CA GLY A 28 -33.26 -4.92 -7.93
C GLY A 28 -33.13 -4.08 -6.66
N ASP A 29 -34.19 -4.05 -5.85
CA ASP A 29 -34.28 -3.30 -4.60
C ASP A 29 -33.52 -3.93 -3.43
N ARG A 30 -32.87 -5.08 -3.66
CA ARG A 30 -32.05 -5.78 -2.67
C ARG A 30 -30.75 -5.04 -2.36
N VAL A 31 -30.30 -4.16 -3.25
CA VAL A 31 -29.05 -3.40 -3.14
C VAL A 31 -29.29 -1.89 -3.35
N ASN A 32 -28.40 -1.07 -2.83
CA ASN A 32 -28.32 0.35 -3.15
C ASN A 32 -27.29 0.60 -4.24
N LEU A 33 -27.71 1.28 -5.30
CA LEU A 33 -26.84 1.60 -6.43
C LEU A 33 -26.07 2.90 -6.17
N HIS A 34 -24.76 2.81 -5.98
CA HIS A 34 -23.87 3.98 -5.85
C HIS A 34 -23.31 4.42 -7.20
N LEU A 35 -23.03 3.46 -8.08
CA LEU A 35 -22.49 3.70 -9.42
C LEU A 35 -23.02 2.65 -10.40
N ASN A 36 -23.36 3.07 -11.62
CA ASN A 36 -23.78 2.20 -12.71
C ASN A 36 -23.56 2.88 -14.06
N GLN A 37 -22.32 2.87 -14.56
CA GLN A 37 -22.00 3.55 -15.81
C GLN A 37 -20.69 3.07 -16.43
N TRP A 38 -20.50 3.40 -17.70
CA TRP A 38 -19.20 3.36 -18.36
C TRP A 38 -18.25 4.42 -17.79
N VAL A 39 -17.03 3.99 -17.45
CA VAL A 39 -15.88 4.85 -17.15
C VAL A 39 -14.78 4.44 -18.12
N GLU A 40 -14.53 5.27 -19.13
CA GLU A 40 -13.66 4.94 -20.26
C GLU A 40 -14.13 3.66 -20.96
N GLU A 41 -13.29 2.63 -21.04
CA GLU A 41 -13.59 1.35 -21.69
C GLU A 41 -14.10 0.28 -20.71
N THR A 42 -14.43 0.66 -19.46
CA THR A 42 -14.86 -0.27 -18.42
C THR A 42 -16.22 0.11 -17.88
N TYR A 43 -17.16 -0.82 -17.88
CA TYR A 43 -18.44 -0.68 -17.20
C TYR A 43 -18.25 -0.93 -15.71
N ARG A 44 -18.56 0.06 -14.87
CA ARG A 44 -18.38 -0.01 -13.42
C ARG A 44 -19.69 0.06 -12.68
N VAL A 45 -19.82 -0.83 -11.69
CA VAL A 45 -20.95 -0.90 -10.78
C VAL A 45 -20.43 -0.92 -9.34
N CYS A 46 -21.03 -0.09 -8.48
CA CYS A 46 -20.78 -0.08 -7.05
C CYS A 46 -22.11 -0.19 -6.32
N LEU A 47 -22.25 -1.21 -5.49
CA LEU A 47 -23.48 -1.59 -4.81
C LEU A 47 -23.25 -1.68 -3.31
N GLY A 48 -23.94 -0.86 -2.52
CA GLY A 48 -23.94 -0.99 -1.07
C GLY A 48 -25.16 -1.75 -0.60
N LEU A 49 -25.12 -2.21 0.65
CA LEU A 49 -26.34 -2.47 1.39
C LEU A 49 -26.85 -1.14 1.90
N GLY A 50 -28.06 -0.75 1.50
CA GLY A 50 -28.74 0.32 2.22
C GLY A 50 -28.95 -0.05 3.67
N PHE A 51 -29.45 0.90 4.46
CA PHE A 51 -30.13 0.61 5.72
C PHE A 51 -31.42 -0.21 5.48
N VAL A 52 -31.32 -1.28 4.70
CA VAL A 52 -32.32 -2.32 4.57
C VAL A 52 -32.38 -2.92 5.96
N ASP A 53 -33.53 -2.76 6.61
CA ASP A 53 -33.88 -3.46 7.84
C ASP A 53 -33.56 -4.94 7.66
N LEU A 54 -32.35 -5.35 8.04
CA LEU A 54 -31.98 -6.74 8.28
C LEU A 54 -32.78 -7.14 9.52
N HIS A 55 -34.07 -7.40 9.28
CA HIS A 55 -35.12 -7.79 10.22
C HIS A 55 -34.79 -7.60 11.71
N GLY A 56 -34.87 -6.35 12.17
CA GLY A 56 -35.05 -5.98 13.58
C GLY A 56 -33.76 -5.85 14.38
N ASP A 57 -33.45 -4.61 14.81
CA ASP A 57 -32.51 -4.23 15.89
C ASP A 57 -31.10 -4.85 15.90
N SER A 58 -30.70 -5.68 14.92
CA SER A 58 -29.34 -6.21 14.85
C SER A 58 -28.44 -5.22 14.17
N GLU A 59 -27.42 -4.73 14.89
CA GLU A 59 -26.27 -4.04 14.31
C GLU A 59 -25.78 -4.80 13.07
N MET A 60 -25.49 -4.09 11.98
CA MET A 60 -24.98 -4.72 10.77
C MET A 60 -23.63 -5.35 11.10
N GLU A 61 -23.55 -6.69 11.07
CA GLU A 61 -22.31 -7.42 11.33
C GLU A 61 -21.66 -7.83 10.01
N LEU A 62 -20.32 -7.76 9.99
CA LEU A 62 -19.50 -8.13 8.83
C LEU A 62 -19.89 -9.48 8.22
N GLU A 63 -19.99 -10.51 9.06
CA GLU A 63 -20.28 -11.88 8.61
C GLU A 63 -21.65 -11.98 7.93
N ASN A 64 -22.65 -11.28 8.48
CA ASN A 64 -24.01 -11.25 7.94
C ASN A 64 -24.03 -10.56 6.57
N THR A 65 -23.35 -9.42 6.43
CA THR A 65 -23.25 -8.71 5.15
C THR A 65 -22.55 -9.57 4.09
N LEU A 66 -21.41 -10.17 4.41
CA LEU A 66 -20.68 -11.03 3.46
C LEU A 66 -21.49 -12.27 3.06
N THR A 67 -22.17 -12.90 4.03
CA THR A 67 -23.08 -14.04 3.78
C THR A 67 -24.23 -13.64 2.87
N TRP A 68 -24.77 -12.45 3.06
CA TRP A 68 -25.84 -11.90 2.24
C TRP A 68 -25.39 -11.73 0.78
N TYR A 69 -24.24 -11.10 0.53
CA TYR A 69 -23.72 -10.93 -0.83
C TYR A 69 -23.43 -12.27 -1.51
N CYS A 70 -22.86 -13.24 -0.79
CA CYS A 70 -22.69 -14.59 -1.34
C CYS A 70 -24.03 -15.19 -1.78
N SER A 71 -25.06 -15.05 -0.95
CA SER A 71 -26.39 -15.61 -1.21
C SER A 71 -27.09 -14.89 -2.37
N LEU A 72 -26.87 -13.58 -2.51
CA LEU A 72 -27.35 -12.78 -3.63
C LEU A 72 -26.80 -13.33 -4.95
N VAL A 73 -25.47 -13.53 -5.03
CA VAL A 73 -24.79 -14.03 -6.23
C VAL A 73 -25.11 -15.50 -6.51
N GLU A 74 -25.25 -16.33 -5.48
CA GLU A 74 -25.67 -17.74 -5.62
C GLU A 74 -27.09 -17.87 -6.18
N SER A 75 -27.95 -16.85 -5.98
CA SER A 75 -29.32 -16.81 -6.49
C SER A 75 -29.48 -16.34 -7.92
N LEU A 76 -28.38 -15.97 -8.60
CA LEU A 76 -28.42 -15.43 -9.96
C LEU A 76 -29.03 -16.42 -10.96
N SER A 77 -29.81 -15.88 -11.89
CA SER A 77 -30.25 -16.59 -13.09
C SER A 77 -29.06 -17.07 -13.92
N GLU A 78 -29.26 -18.06 -14.80
CA GLU A 78 -28.20 -18.54 -15.69
C GLU A 78 -27.64 -17.44 -16.61
N GLU A 79 -28.47 -16.45 -16.96
CA GLU A 79 -28.07 -15.32 -17.80
C GLU A 79 -27.18 -14.35 -17.01
N SER A 80 -27.66 -13.85 -15.88
CA SER A 80 -26.88 -12.95 -15.02
C SER A 80 -25.64 -13.62 -14.44
N ARG A 81 -25.66 -14.94 -14.24
CA ARG A 81 -24.48 -15.70 -13.83
C ARG A 81 -23.37 -15.64 -14.88
N LYS A 82 -23.70 -15.68 -16.17
CA LYS A 82 -22.70 -15.52 -17.25
C LYS A 82 -22.10 -14.13 -17.23
N THR A 83 -22.93 -13.09 -17.06
CA THR A 83 -22.48 -11.71 -16.92
C THR A 83 -21.55 -11.55 -15.71
N TRP A 84 -21.94 -12.10 -14.56
CA TRP A 84 -21.12 -12.14 -13.35
C TRP A 84 -19.78 -12.83 -13.55
N ASP A 85 -19.77 -14.00 -14.21
CA ASP A 85 -18.55 -14.77 -14.46
C ASP A 85 -17.62 -14.08 -15.48
N GLY A 86 -18.17 -13.19 -16.31
CA GLY A 86 -17.42 -12.34 -17.25
C GLY A 86 -16.80 -11.08 -16.66
N CYS A 87 -17.17 -10.68 -15.44
CA CYS A 87 -16.60 -9.51 -14.78
C CYS A 87 -15.08 -9.66 -14.58
N SER A 88 -14.33 -8.62 -14.95
CA SER A 88 -12.87 -8.57 -14.75
C SER A 88 -12.49 -8.28 -13.30
N ARG A 89 -13.38 -7.62 -12.56
CA ARG A 89 -13.22 -7.31 -11.13
C ARG A 89 -14.50 -7.61 -10.38
N ARG A 90 -14.36 -8.27 -9.23
CA ARG A 90 -15.43 -8.59 -8.27
C ARG A 90 -14.87 -8.45 -6.86
N VAL A 91 -15.18 -7.35 -6.18
CA VAL A 91 -14.57 -7.01 -4.88
C VAL A 91 -15.66 -6.76 -3.86
N LEU A 92 -15.54 -7.41 -2.70
CA LEU A 92 -16.22 -7.01 -1.47
C LEU A 92 -15.29 -6.06 -0.72
N ASP A 93 -15.57 -4.76 -0.75
CA ASP A 93 -14.78 -3.73 -0.07
C ASP A 93 -15.37 -3.49 1.33
N ILE A 94 -14.65 -3.96 2.34
CA ILE A 94 -15.08 -3.91 3.74
C ILE A 94 -14.60 -2.61 4.36
N ALA A 95 -15.54 -1.74 4.73
CA ALA A 95 -15.26 -0.47 5.37
C ALA A 95 -15.23 -0.60 6.90
N PHE A 96 -14.18 -0.05 7.51
CA PHE A 96 -14.05 0.14 8.95
C PHE A 96 -13.79 1.60 9.30
N GLU A 97 -14.28 2.04 10.45
CA GLU A 97 -13.79 3.25 11.11
C GLU A 97 -12.68 2.86 12.09
N SER A 98 -11.55 3.57 12.05
CA SER A 98 -10.36 3.24 12.86
C SER A 98 -10.59 3.42 14.37
N GLY A 99 -11.63 4.16 14.78
CA GLY A 99 -11.90 4.48 16.18
C GLY A 99 -10.72 5.08 16.94
N MET A 100 -10.86 5.11 18.27
CA MET A 100 -9.79 5.45 19.23
C MET A 100 -9.64 4.37 20.30
N GLU A 101 -10.64 3.53 20.51
CA GLU A 101 -10.62 2.39 21.45
C GLU A 101 -11.44 1.19 20.89
N PRO A 102 -11.08 -0.07 21.17
CA PRO A 102 -9.82 -0.50 21.76
C PRO A 102 -8.63 -0.14 20.85
N LYS A 103 -7.39 -0.29 21.35
CA LYS A 103 -6.17 -0.07 20.53
C LYS A 103 -6.07 -0.97 19.29
N CYS A 104 -6.73 -2.12 19.33
CA CYS A 104 -6.85 -3.04 18.22
C CYS A 104 -8.15 -3.83 18.35
N GLN A 105 -8.74 -4.18 17.22
CA GLN A 105 -9.88 -5.06 17.13
C GLN A 105 -9.68 -5.98 15.94
N THR A 106 -9.99 -7.26 16.12
CA THR A 106 -9.92 -8.27 15.07
C THR A 106 -11.33 -8.59 14.62
N PHE A 107 -11.54 -8.58 13.31
CA PHE A 107 -12.75 -9.08 12.67
C PHE A 107 -12.35 -10.32 11.88
N GLU A 108 -12.93 -11.46 12.24
CA GLU A 108 -12.62 -12.74 11.61
C GLU A 108 -13.69 -13.08 10.57
N ILE A 109 -13.25 -13.58 9.41
CA ILE A 109 -14.15 -14.15 8.41
C ILE A 109 -14.03 -15.68 8.56
N PRO A 110 -15.14 -16.40 8.84
CA PRO A 110 -15.09 -17.84 9.00
C PRO A 110 -14.54 -18.54 7.74
N PRO A 111 -13.74 -19.61 7.87
CA PRO A 111 -13.13 -20.28 6.72
C PRO A 111 -14.14 -20.74 5.65
N GLU A 112 -15.33 -21.19 6.06
CA GLU A 112 -16.42 -21.57 5.17
C GLU A 112 -16.97 -20.40 4.36
N LEU A 113 -17.12 -19.23 4.99
CA LEU A 113 -17.58 -18.03 4.31
C LEU A 113 -16.50 -17.50 3.35
N PHE A 114 -15.24 -17.53 3.78
CA PHE A 114 -14.13 -17.18 2.90
C PHE A 114 -14.04 -18.09 1.67
N ARG A 115 -14.28 -19.41 1.83
CA ARG A 115 -14.39 -20.33 0.69
C ARG A 115 -15.54 -19.97 -0.24
N ARG A 116 -16.74 -19.66 0.28
CA ARG A 116 -17.88 -19.22 -0.53
C ARG A 116 -17.54 -17.98 -1.36
N ILE A 117 -16.93 -16.97 -0.73
CA ILE A 117 -16.47 -15.76 -1.42
C ILE A 117 -15.53 -16.12 -2.59
N SER A 118 -14.55 -16.99 -2.32
CA SER A 118 -13.59 -17.45 -3.34
C SER A 118 -14.25 -18.26 -4.46
N ASP A 119 -15.18 -19.17 -4.15
CA ASP A 119 -15.88 -20.01 -5.13
C ASP A 119 -16.77 -19.17 -6.07
N LEU A 120 -17.24 -18.01 -5.58
CA LEU A 120 -17.97 -17.03 -6.38
C LEU A 120 -17.04 -16.10 -7.19
N GLY A 121 -15.72 -16.26 -7.08
CA GLY A 121 -14.73 -15.47 -7.80
C GLY A 121 -14.59 -14.04 -7.29
N MET A 122 -15.06 -13.76 -6.06
CA MET A 122 -14.91 -12.47 -5.41
C MET A 122 -13.57 -12.40 -4.69
N THR A 123 -13.04 -11.18 -4.59
CA THR A 123 -11.89 -10.84 -3.75
C THR A 123 -12.33 -9.89 -2.64
N ILE A 124 -11.48 -9.69 -1.65
CA ILE A 124 -11.75 -8.81 -0.51
C ILE A 124 -10.80 -7.62 -0.57
N ALA A 125 -11.35 -6.42 -0.41
CA ALA A 125 -10.62 -5.22 -0.08
C ALA A 125 -11.01 -4.76 1.34
N VAL A 126 -10.14 -3.97 1.97
CA VAL A 126 -10.39 -3.39 3.28
C VAL A 126 -10.08 -1.90 3.20
N THR A 127 -11.10 -1.09 3.46
CA THR A 127 -10.99 0.37 3.53
C THR A 127 -11.09 0.81 4.99
N ILE A 128 -10.06 1.50 5.48
CA ILE A 128 -10.04 2.01 6.86
C ILE A 128 -10.18 3.53 6.80
N TYR A 129 -11.31 4.03 7.27
CA TYR A 129 -11.57 5.44 7.44
C TYR A 129 -11.01 5.96 8.76
N ARG A 130 -10.61 7.23 8.75
CA ARG A 130 -10.23 7.94 9.97
C ARG A 130 -11.43 8.03 10.92
N VAL A 131 -11.14 8.09 12.21
CA VAL A 131 -12.14 8.43 13.23
C VAL A 131 -12.89 9.74 12.89
N GLY A 132 -14.21 9.75 13.12
CA GLY A 132 -15.06 10.93 12.88
C GLY A 132 -15.58 11.04 11.45
N MET A 133 -15.27 10.09 10.56
CA MET A 133 -15.77 10.17 9.19
C MET A 133 -17.22 9.70 9.10
N TYR A 134 -17.60 8.70 9.91
CA TYR A 134 -18.96 8.15 9.92
C TYR A 134 -19.64 8.36 11.28
N SER A 135 -18.89 8.45 12.38
CA SER A 135 -19.46 8.73 13.72
C SER A 135 -20.03 10.15 13.89
N ASP A 136 -19.69 11.07 12.98
CA ASP A 136 -20.07 12.49 13.08
C ASP A 136 -21.32 12.83 12.26
N LEU A 137 -21.85 11.87 11.47
CA LEU A 137 -23.05 12.07 10.64
C LEU A 137 -24.37 12.06 11.43
N ASP A 138 -24.35 11.63 12.70
CA ASP A 138 -25.52 11.57 13.59
C ASP A 138 -25.60 12.73 14.61
N GLN A 139 -24.69 13.71 14.53
CA GLN A 139 -24.69 14.86 15.45
C GLN A 139 -24.93 16.16 14.68
N ASP A 140 -26.15 16.72 14.83
CA ASP A 140 -26.55 18.09 14.46
C ASP A 140 -25.76 19.20 15.20
N GLU A 141 -24.59 18.89 15.78
CA GLU A 141 -23.71 19.88 16.40
C GLU A 141 -22.58 20.23 15.43
N GLU A 142 -22.51 21.50 15.04
CA GLU A 142 -21.39 22.09 14.29
C GLU A 142 -20.05 21.68 14.91
N PHE A 143 -19.43 20.64 14.35
CA PHE A 143 -18.13 20.20 14.77
C PHE A 143 -17.09 21.22 14.30
N SER A 144 -16.65 22.08 15.22
CA SER A 144 -15.42 22.85 15.05
C SER A 144 -14.24 21.87 15.12
N PRO A 145 -13.44 21.69 14.04
CA PRO A 145 -12.29 20.77 14.00
C PRO A 145 -11.14 21.11 14.97
N SER A 146 -11.37 21.98 15.94
CA SER A 146 -10.37 22.69 16.74
C SER A 146 -9.61 21.86 17.78
N SER A 147 -9.90 20.57 17.94
CA SER A 147 -9.10 19.66 18.79
C SER A 147 -8.13 18.76 18.01
N PHE A 148 -8.23 18.71 16.68
CA PHE A 148 -7.16 18.16 15.86
C PHE A 148 -6.09 19.23 15.69
N GLN A 149 -4.84 18.85 15.93
CA GLN A 149 -3.69 19.77 16.00
C GLN A 149 -3.72 20.79 14.86
N LYS A 150 -3.74 22.07 15.24
CA LYS A 150 -3.87 23.25 14.35
C LYS A 150 -2.94 23.27 13.14
N ASP A 151 -1.89 22.46 13.15
CA ASP A 151 -0.80 22.52 12.18
C ASP A 151 -0.70 21.25 11.30
N GLY A 152 -1.61 20.27 11.44
CA GLY A 152 -1.62 19.04 10.65
C GLY A 152 -0.48 18.04 10.97
N MET A 153 0.43 18.39 11.89
CA MET A 153 1.53 17.55 12.37
C MET A 153 1.05 16.57 13.45
N CYS A 154 1.69 15.41 13.55
CA CYS A 154 1.47 14.46 14.63
C CYS A 154 2.03 14.97 15.97
N GLY A 155 1.23 14.89 17.03
CA GLY A 155 1.62 15.20 18.41
C GLY A 155 0.99 14.27 19.43
N CYS A 156 0.48 13.11 19.00
CA CYS A 156 0.07 12.07 19.94
C CYS A 156 1.26 11.41 20.65
N GLY A 157 2.48 11.57 20.12
CA GLY A 157 3.72 10.99 20.65
C GLY A 157 3.80 9.46 20.56
N LEU A 158 2.83 8.80 19.93
CA LEU A 158 2.81 7.34 19.82
C LEU A 158 3.91 6.78 18.92
N PRO A 159 4.25 7.37 17.76
CA PRO A 159 5.37 6.89 16.95
C PRO A 159 6.70 6.93 17.71
N GLU A 160 6.98 8.01 18.44
CA GLU A 160 8.17 8.15 19.28
C GLU A 160 8.21 7.09 20.39
N LYS A 161 7.09 6.91 21.11
CA LYS A 161 6.98 5.87 22.14
C LYS A 161 7.18 4.48 21.56
N ALA A 162 6.59 4.19 20.40
CA ALA A 162 6.74 2.93 19.71
C ALA A 162 8.20 2.71 19.27
N ALA A 163 8.85 3.72 18.68
CA ALA A 163 10.24 3.65 18.27
C ALA A 163 11.23 3.32 19.40
N ASN A 164 10.85 3.62 20.64
CA ASN A 164 11.65 3.33 21.83
C ASN A 164 11.34 1.96 22.49
N LEU A 165 10.39 1.19 21.97
CA LEU A 165 10.06 -0.14 22.50
C LEU A 165 10.98 -1.22 21.87
N PRO A 166 11.61 -2.11 22.65
CA PRO A 166 12.58 -3.09 22.14
C PRO A 166 12.09 -4.04 21.05
N ASN A 167 10.78 -4.29 20.98
CA ASN A 167 10.16 -5.21 20.01
C ASN A 167 9.18 -4.49 19.08
N SER A 168 9.27 -3.16 18.98
CA SER A 168 8.42 -2.42 18.06
C SER A 168 8.97 -2.52 16.65
N PRO A 169 8.10 -2.75 15.64
CA PRO A 169 8.52 -2.64 14.25
C PRO A 169 8.72 -1.18 13.84
N ILE A 170 8.34 -0.20 14.66
CA ILE A 170 8.59 1.21 14.36
C ILE A 170 10.02 1.57 14.77
N CYS A 171 10.77 2.18 13.87
CA CYS A 171 12.11 2.72 14.11
C CYS A 171 12.12 4.23 13.84
N PHE A 172 13.05 4.94 14.49
CA PHE A 172 13.33 6.34 14.20
C PHE A 172 14.79 6.52 13.78
N ASN A 173 15.03 7.20 12.67
CA ASN A 173 16.36 7.58 12.22
C ASN A 173 16.58 9.05 12.56
N ASP A 174 17.34 9.32 13.63
CA ASP A 174 17.61 10.67 14.12
C ASP A 174 18.36 11.54 13.08
N ALA A 175 19.28 10.93 12.33
CA ALA A 175 20.05 11.63 11.31
C ALA A 175 19.15 12.15 10.18
N LEU A 176 18.13 11.37 9.79
CA LEU A 176 17.18 11.72 8.73
C LEU A 176 15.91 12.39 9.26
N ASN A 177 15.65 12.35 10.57
CA ASN A 177 14.40 12.77 11.20
C ASN A 177 13.17 12.04 10.63
N GLU A 178 13.30 10.74 10.38
CA GLU A 178 12.30 9.91 9.70
C GLU A 178 11.86 8.72 10.57
N TYR A 179 10.58 8.37 10.50
CA TYR A 179 10.02 7.14 11.09
C TYR A 179 9.83 6.06 10.03
N TYR A 180 10.08 4.81 10.41
CA TYR A 180 9.95 3.66 9.53
C TYR A 180 9.22 2.51 10.21
N ILE A 181 8.65 1.62 9.42
CA ILE A 181 8.37 0.25 9.81
C ILE A 181 9.58 -0.59 9.38
N CYS A 182 10.37 -1.03 10.35
CA CYS A 182 11.41 -2.04 10.23
C CYS A 182 10.79 -3.43 10.33
N THR A 183 11.15 -4.32 9.39
CA THR A 183 10.91 -5.75 9.58
C THR A 183 11.85 -6.33 10.63
N ASN A 184 11.54 -7.52 11.19
CA ASN A 184 12.27 -8.15 12.30
C ASN A 184 13.78 -8.40 12.07
N GLU A 185 14.31 -8.10 10.88
CA GLU A 185 15.72 -8.23 10.53
C GLU A 185 16.32 -6.87 10.05
N GLY A 186 15.59 -5.76 10.10
CA GLY A 186 16.06 -4.42 9.71
C GLY A 186 16.27 -4.22 8.19
N ILE A 187 15.94 -5.25 7.39
CA ILE A 187 16.25 -5.38 5.97
C ILE A 187 15.41 -4.43 5.12
N SER A 188 14.13 -4.32 5.44
CA SER A 188 13.19 -3.45 4.74
C SER A 188 12.67 -2.37 5.68
N GLN A 189 12.64 -1.15 5.16
CA GLN A 189 12.18 0.04 5.84
C GLN A 189 11.06 0.68 5.03
N TYR A 190 9.87 0.77 5.60
CA TYR A 190 8.74 1.46 4.99
C TYR A 190 8.54 2.81 5.68
N PHE A 191 8.56 3.90 4.91
CA PHE A 191 8.40 5.24 5.46
C PHE A 191 7.03 5.44 6.10
N ILE A 192 7.02 6.08 7.25
CA ILE A 192 5.80 6.54 7.92
C ILE A 192 5.70 8.04 7.64
N TYR A 193 4.87 8.44 6.68
CA TYR A 193 4.62 9.87 6.39
C TYR A 193 3.56 10.48 7.30
N TYR A 194 2.63 9.65 7.77
CA TYR A 194 1.52 10.05 8.64
C TYR A 194 1.37 9.06 9.79
N CYS A 195 0.95 9.55 10.95
CA CYS A 195 0.72 8.73 12.11
C CYS A 195 -0.49 7.82 11.88
N PHE A 196 -0.31 6.51 11.94
CA PHE A 196 -1.42 5.55 11.87
C PHE A 196 -2.40 5.70 13.05
N PHE A 197 -2.00 6.38 14.13
CA PHE A 197 -2.84 6.56 15.32
C PHE A 197 -3.66 7.86 15.31
N CYS A 198 -3.08 8.98 14.87
CA CYS A 198 -3.78 10.27 14.92
C CYS A 198 -3.95 10.96 13.55
N GLY A 199 -3.46 10.34 12.47
CA GLY A 199 -3.48 10.90 11.12
C GLY A 199 -2.53 12.08 10.89
N GLY A 200 -1.90 12.63 11.94
CA GLY A 200 -1.00 13.77 11.81
C GLY A 200 0.27 13.45 11.03
N LYS A 201 0.77 14.40 10.24
CA LYS A 201 2.00 14.29 9.45
C LYS A 201 3.21 14.05 10.36
N MET A 202 4.11 13.14 9.97
CA MET A 202 5.40 12.97 10.66
C MET A 202 6.28 14.22 10.51
N PRO A 203 7.30 14.40 11.36
CA PRO A 203 8.30 15.45 11.19
C PRO A 203 8.89 15.46 9.78
N GLU A 204 9.24 16.65 9.28
CA GLU A 204 9.84 16.79 7.96
C GLU A 204 11.19 16.07 7.92
N SER A 205 11.41 15.33 6.83
CA SER A 205 12.67 14.62 6.61
C SER A 205 13.82 15.59 6.34
N LYS A 206 14.97 15.33 6.94
CA LYS A 206 16.24 16.01 6.65
C LYS A 206 16.95 15.45 5.42
N ARG A 207 16.37 14.47 4.74
CA ARG A 207 16.97 13.82 3.56
C ARG A 207 17.30 14.84 2.46
N GLY A 208 16.43 15.83 2.22
CA GLY A 208 16.69 16.90 1.26
C GLY A 208 17.88 17.81 1.61
N GLU A 209 18.32 17.82 2.87
CA GLU A 209 19.51 18.56 3.32
C GLU A 209 20.80 17.73 3.17
N LEU A 210 20.66 16.41 3.11
CA LEU A 210 21.77 15.45 3.10
C LEU A 210 22.09 14.92 1.71
N PHE A 211 21.11 14.95 0.81
CA PHE A 211 21.20 14.44 -0.54
C PHE A 211 20.83 15.51 -1.56
N THR A 212 21.49 15.48 -2.72
CA THR A 212 21.13 16.35 -3.85
C THR A 212 19.76 15.98 -4.38
N GLU A 213 19.00 16.96 -4.85
CA GLU A 213 17.84 16.66 -5.69
C GLU A 213 18.35 16.19 -7.06
N ILE A 214 17.80 15.08 -7.57
CA ILE A 214 18.21 14.54 -8.87
C ILE A 214 17.60 15.46 -9.94
N GLU A 215 18.44 16.06 -10.78
CA GLU A 215 17.96 16.86 -11.91
C GLU A 215 17.26 15.95 -12.92
N ASP A 216 16.01 16.26 -13.28
CA ASP A 216 15.19 15.42 -14.20
C ASP A 216 15.92 15.08 -15.50
N SER A 217 16.64 16.06 -16.07
CA SER A 217 17.41 15.85 -17.29
C SER A 217 18.58 14.87 -17.13
N GLU A 218 19.19 14.79 -15.94
CA GLU A 218 20.23 13.79 -15.65
C GLU A 218 19.59 12.39 -15.52
N LEU A 219 18.45 12.29 -14.83
CA LEU A 219 17.73 11.03 -14.69
C LEU A 219 17.27 10.48 -16.04
N GLU A 220 16.68 11.32 -16.89
CA GLU A 220 16.27 10.93 -18.24
C GLU A 220 17.46 10.48 -19.09
N ALA A 221 18.56 11.22 -19.06
CA ALA A 221 19.78 10.84 -19.79
C ALA A 221 20.36 9.51 -19.30
N ALA A 222 20.37 9.28 -17.98
CA ALA A 222 20.80 8.03 -17.37
C ALA A 222 19.90 6.86 -17.79
N MET A 223 18.57 7.03 -17.71
CA MET A 223 17.61 6.01 -18.13
C MET A 223 17.75 5.67 -19.62
N ASN A 224 18.00 6.66 -20.48
CA ASN A 224 18.23 6.48 -21.91
C ASN A 224 19.54 5.74 -22.24
N LEU A 225 20.55 5.85 -21.38
CA LEU A 225 21.78 5.05 -21.51
C LEU A 225 21.53 3.63 -21.01
N VAL A 226 20.97 3.49 -19.81
CA VAL A 226 20.71 2.19 -19.18
C VAL A 226 19.79 1.30 -20.03
N SER A 227 18.81 1.86 -20.74
CA SER A 227 17.92 1.09 -21.63
C SER A 227 18.64 0.39 -22.79
N LYS A 228 19.91 0.72 -23.06
CA LYS A 228 20.76 0.09 -24.09
C LYS A 228 21.65 -1.03 -23.54
N ILE A 229 21.53 -1.35 -22.25
CA ILE A 229 22.34 -2.36 -21.57
C ILE A 229 21.56 -3.68 -21.52
N GLU A 230 22.03 -4.68 -22.25
CA GLU A 230 21.42 -6.02 -22.28
C GLU A 230 22.33 -7.08 -21.63
N SER A 231 23.60 -6.72 -21.35
CA SER A 231 24.60 -7.63 -20.83
C SER A 231 25.70 -6.91 -20.04
N ASP A 232 26.49 -7.64 -19.26
CA ASP A 232 27.66 -7.12 -18.53
C ASP A 232 28.64 -6.34 -19.43
N LYS A 233 28.80 -6.80 -20.67
CA LYS A 233 29.70 -6.15 -21.63
C LYS A 233 29.16 -4.80 -22.06
N ASP A 234 27.84 -4.65 -22.11
CA ASP A 234 27.19 -3.39 -22.47
C ASP A 234 27.32 -2.34 -21.37
N ILE A 235 27.40 -2.75 -20.10
CA ILE A 235 27.56 -1.81 -18.98
C ILE A 235 28.76 -0.91 -19.22
N ILE A 236 29.94 -1.50 -19.48
CA ILE A 236 31.17 -0.73 -19.70
C ILE A 236 31.15 0.00 -21.04
N ARG A 237 30.57 -0.63 -22.08
CA ARG A 237 30.46 -0.03 -23.43
C ARG A 237 29.60 1.23 -23.43
N VAL A 238 28.53 1.25 -22.64
CA VAL A 238 27.50 2.30 -22.64
C VAL A 238 27.76 3.36 -21.57
N LEU A 239 28.09 2.95 -20.34
CA LEU A 239 28.29 3.86 -19.21
C LEU A 239 29.77 4.21 -18.95
N GLY A 240 30.71 3.54 -19.62
CA GLY A 240 32.13 3.70 -19.39
C GLY A 240 32.64 2.85 -18.22
N SER A 241 33.84 3.19 -17.70
CA SER A 241 34.38 2.47 -16.54
C SER A 241 33.62 2.90 -15.27
N PRO A 242 33.22 1.95 -14.40
CA PRO A 242 32.61 2.29 -13.12
C PRO A 242 33.66 2.84 -12.17
N ASP A 243 33.22 3.65 -11.22
CA ASP A 243 34.06 4.21 -10.16
C ASP A 243 34.40 3.14 -9.11
N SER A 244 33.46 2.24 -8.84
CA SER A 244 33.68 1.09 -7.96
C SER A 244 32.90 -0.15 -8.40
N ARG A 245 33.37 -1.31 -7.94
CA ARG A 245 32.80 -2.62 -8.23
C ARG A 245 32.77 -3.47 -6.96
N HIS A 246 31.72 -4.25 -6.80
CA HIS A 246 31.57 -5.17 -5.68
C HIS A 246 31.05 -6.52 -6.19
N HIS A 247 31.78 -7.61 -5.90
CA HIS A 247 31.28 -8.95 -6.17
C HIS A 247 30.44 -9.45 -5.01
N PHE A 248 29.40 -10.22 -5.33
CA PHE A 248 28.59 -10.88 -4.30
C PHE A 248 29.42 -11.79 -3.39
N ASP A 249 30.44 -12.45 -3.97
CA ASP A 249 31.33 -13.35 -3.23
C ASP A 249 32.23 -12.64 -2.21
N ASP A 250 32.39 -11.32 -2.32
CA ASP A 250 33.18 -10.53 -1.36
C ASP A 250 32.36 -10.09 -0.14
N LEU A 251 31.03 -10.32 -0.16
CA LEU A 251 30.18 -10.00 0.98
C LEU A 251 30.45 -10.94 2.18
N PRO A 252 30.26 -10.45 3.41
CA PRO A 252 30.08 -11.29 4.60
C PRO A 252 29.00 -12.38 4.41
N GLU A 253 29.22 -13.58 4.95
CA GLU A 253 28.33 -14.74 4.74
C GLU A 253 26.90 -14.53 5.28
N ASP A 254 26.76 -13.78 6.37
CA ASP A 254 25.47 -13.37 6.92
C ASP A 254 24.68 -12.51 5.92
N LEU A 255 25.34 -11.52 5.30
CA LEU A 255 24.72 -10.70 4.26
C LEU A 255 24.39 -11.51 3.00
N LYS A 256 25.27 -12.43 2.57
CA LYS A 256 24.99 -13.33 1.43
C LYS A 256 23.73 -14.16 1.66
N ALA A 257 23.61 -14.78 2.83
CA ALA A 257 22.48 -15.62 3.19
C ALA A 257 21.16 -14.82 3.19
N GLU A 258 21.22 -13.56 3.60
CA GLU A 258 20.08 -12.65 3.61
C GLU A 258 19.61 -12.27 2.21
N PHE A 259 20.54 -11.84 1.33
CA PHE A 259 20.21 -11.44 -0.04
C PHE A 259 19.55 -12.57 -0.85
N VAL A 260 20.01 -13.82 -0.68
CA VAL A 260 19.48 -14.98 -1.41
C VAL A 260 18.03 -15.33 -1.03
N LYS A 261 17.54 -14.87 0.14
CA LYS A 261 16.14 -15.11 0.54
C LYS A 261 15.14 -14.28 -0.28
N THR A 262 15.52 -13.07 -0.68
CA THR A 262 14.61 -12.07 -1.23
C THR A 262 14.83 -11.78 -2.70
N GLU A 263 16.06 -11.97 -3.19
CA GLU A 263 16.41 -11.75 -4.58
C GLU A 263 17.26 -12.91 -5.14
N PRO A 264 17.21 -13.13 -6.47
CA PRO A 264 18.19 -13.94 -7.17
C PRO A 264 19.61 -13.44 -6.85
N ARG A 265 20.57 -14.36 -6.73
CA ARG A 265 21.97 -14.01 -6.48
C ARG A 265 22.50 -13.12 -7.61
N TYR A 266 22.94 -11.92 -7.25
CA TYR A 266 23.68 -11.08 -8.19
C TYR A 266 25.14 -11.54 -8.27
N LYS A 267 25.79 -11.30 -9.40
CA LYS A 267 27.20 -11.58 -9.64
C LYS A 267 28.07 -10.41 -9.19
N GLU A 268 27.72 -9.21 -9.64
CA GLU A 268 28.54 -8.00 -9.47
C GLU A 268 27.65 -6.75 -9.47
N VAL A 269 28.05 -5.74 -8.70
CA VAL A 269 27.47 -4.38 -8.69
C VAL A 269 28.50 -3.41 -9.25
N PHE A 270 28.09 -2.62 -10.24
CA PHE A 270 28.85 -1.53 -10.84
C PHE A 270 28.28 -0.21 -10.35
N ILE A 271 29.12 0.67 -9.79
CA ILE A 271 28.70 1.96 -9.24
C ILE A 271 29.32 3.07 -10.09
N PHE A 272 28.47 4.00 -10.54
CA PHE A 272 28.84 5.19 -11.30
C PHE A 272 28.39 6.43 -10.54
N GLU A 273 29.35 7.10 -9.93
CA GLU A 273 29.19 8.31 -9.14
C GLU A 273 29.72 9.52 -9.92
N GLU A 274 30.87 9.45 -10.57
CA GLU A 274 31.56 10.66 -11.06
C GLU A 274 30.93 11.27 -12.33
N ASN A 275 30.22 10.47 -13.12
CA ASN A 275 29.69 10.89 -14.43
C ASN A 275 28.50 11.87 -14.37
N TRP A 276 27.93 12.09 -13.18
CA TRP A 276 26.71 12.86 -13.00
C TRP A 276 26.88 13.85 -11.84
N LYS A 277 26.15 14.95 -11.85
CA LYS A 277 26.22 15.97 -10.81
C LYS A 277 25.39 15.60 -9.59
N SER A 278 24.18 15.11 -9.79
CA SER A 278 23.19 14.87 -8.72
C SER A 278 22.80 13.40 -8.52
N LEU A 279 23.31 12.51 -9.38
CA LEU A 279 22.87 11.11 -9.49
C LEU A 279 24.02 10.12 -9.30
N HIS A 280 23.78 9.00 -8.62
CA HIS A 280 24.57 7.78 -8.67
C HIS A 280 23.76 6.70 -9.40
N ILE A 281 24.43 5.92 -10.24
CA ILE A 281 23.83 4.77 -10.91
C ILE A 281 24.45 3.50 -10.34
N TYR A 282 23.61 2.58 -9.89
CA TYR A 282 23.99 1.23 -9.48
C TYR A 282 23.46 0.25 -10.50
N ILE A 283 24.34 -0.51 -11.16
CA ILE A 283 23.95 -1.60 -12.06
C ILE A 283 24.30 -2.92 -11.40
N ARG A 284 23.31 -3.78 -11.16
CA ARG A 284 23.50 -5.15 -10.70
C ARG A 284 23.41 -6.09 -11.89
N SER A 285 24.41 -6.93 -12.07
CA SER A 285 24.37 -8.09 -12.96
C SER A 285 24.08 -9.35 -12.17
N TYR A 286 23.20 -10.20 -12.66
CA TYR A 286 22.80 -11.44 -12.02
C TYR A 286 23.39 -12.67 -12.71
N ASP A 287 23.51 -13.78 -11.96
CA ASP A 287 24.10 -15.03 -12.48
C ASP A 287 23.30 -15.61 -13.66
N ASP A 288 22.01 -15.28 -13.77
CA ASP A 288 21.14 -15.68 -14.88
C ASP A 288 21.17 -14.71 -16.08
N GLY A 289 22.07 -13.71 -16.06
CA GLY A 289 22.25 -12.74 -17.12
C GLY A 289 21.30 -11.54 -17.04
N ARG A 290 20.39 -11.47 -16.06
CA ARG A 290 19.58 -10.26 -15.86
C ARG A 290 20.44 -9.07 -15.43
N ILE A 291 20.03 -7.88 -15.83
CA ILE A 291 20.61 -6.60 -15.40
C ILE A 291 19.52 -5.77 -14.72
N ARG A 292 19.83 -5.15 -13.58
CA ARG A 292 18.95 -4.20 -12.90
C ARG A 292 19.69 -2.91 -12.60
N ALA A 293 19.06 -1.79 -12.94
CA ALA A 293 19.56 -0.48 -12.58
C ALA A 293 18.82 0.09 -11.38
N SER A 294 19.51 0.89 -10.58
CA SER A 294 18.94 1.71 -9.53
C SER A 294 19.60 3.08 -9.55
N TYR A 295 18.81 4.10 -9.24
CA TYR A 295 19.19 5.50 -9.31
C TYR A 295 19.06 6.08 -7.91
N GLY A 296 20.09 6.79 -7.45
CA GLY A 296 20.08 7.40 -6.12
C GLY A 296 20.70 8.79 -6.13
N PRO A 297 20.25 9.71 -5.28
CA PRO A 297 20.85 11.03 -5.20
C PRO A 297 22.24 10.97 -4.58
N LYS A 298 23.11 11.93 -4.93
CA LYS A 298 24.42 12.09 -4.27
C LYS A 298 24.26 12.61 -2.85
N ALA A 299 25.15 12.22 -1.95
CA ALA A 299 25.24 12.88 -0.64
C ALA A 299 25.89 14.27 -0.79
N ILE A 300 25.25 15.32 -0.28
CA ILE A 300 25.82 16.69 -0.20
C ILE A 300 26.96 16.73 0.82
N ARG A 301 26.80 15.97 1.91
CA ARG A 301 27.82 15.70 2.92
C ARG A 301 27.77 14.22 3.22
N ALA A 302 28.87 13.50 2.98
CA ALA A 302 28.97 12.12 3.45
C ALA A 302 28.75 12.13 4.96
N PRO A 303 27.70 11.47 5.49
CA PRO A 303 27.59 11.31 6.93
C PRO A 303 28.86 10.60 7.38
N LYS A 304 29.55 11.16 8.39
CA LYS A 304 30.64 10.43 9.04
C LYS A 304 30.01 9.17 9.61
N ARG A 305 30.25 8.02 8.97
CA ARG A 305 29.98 6.73 9.59
C ARG A 305 30.97 6.61 10.74
N GLU A 306 30.55 6.98 11.94
CA GLU A 306 31.18 6.44 13.14
C GLU A 306 30.83 4.96 13.14
N ILE A 307 31.76 4.16 12.61
CA ILE A 307 31.74 2.71 12.77
C ILE A 307 32.41 2.48 14.13
N ASP A 308 31.59 2.42 15.17
CA ASP A 308 31.99 1.83 16.46
C ASP A 308 31.81 0.31 16.41
#